data_AF-A0A318KBZ7-F1
#
_entry.id   AF-A0A318KBZ7-F1
#
_cell.length_a   1.000
_cell.length_b   1.000
_cell.length_c   1.000
_cell.angle_alpha   90.00
_cell.angle_beta   90.00
_cell.angle_gamma   90.00
#
_symmetry.space_group_name_H-M   'P 1'
#
loop_
_entity.id
_entity.type
_entity.pdbx_description
1 polymer ?
#
loop_
_entity_poly.entity_id
_entity_poly.type
_entity_poly.pdbx_seq_one_letter_code
_entity_poly.pdbx_strand_id
1 'polypeptide(L)'
;MAENNTYSLYAWGNFLDETGLDRLDAWLDPDVLSGARLFENPDVTLYEEQLRIDASSSYYFVGGEYVLGRDLAEPCADWRAAYLCLATDGTLDGALEVVAQFEDEWDRDDTPTRNPLPAGEVVTVWEDPHGQWDLALVRN
;
A
#
# COMPACT_ATOMS: atom_id res chain seq x y z
N MET A 1 8.01 26.57 -12.26
CA MET A 1 8.40 25.69 -11.15
C MET A 1 7.88 24.33 -11.55
N ALA A 2 8.74 23.35 -11.79
CA ALA A 2 8.25 22.00 -12.03
C ALA A 2 7.55 21.57 -10.74
N GLU A 3 6.28 21.18 -10.83
CA GLU A 3 5.62 20.51 -9.73
C GLU A 3 6.44 19.24 -9.47
N ASN A 4 7.05 19.15 -8.28
CA ASN A 4 7.73 17.94 -7.86
C ASN A 4 6.64 16.92 -7.53
N ASN A 5 6.05 16.33 -8.57
CA ASN A 5 5.06 15.27 -8.41
C ASN A 5 5.75 14.09 -7.74
N THR A 6 5.32 13.77 -6.53
CA THR A 6 5.77 12.58 -5.80
C THR A 6 4.83 11.42 -6.11
N TYR A 7 5.40 10.27 -6.41
CA TYR A 7 4.66 9.05 -6.71
C TYR A 7 4.68 8.11 -5.51
N SER A 8 3.54 7.46 -5.25
CA SER A 8 3.40 6.43 -4.24
C SER A 8 2.82 5.18 -4.89
N LEU A 9 3.33 4.02 -4.49
CA LEU A 9 2.84 2.73 -4.93
C LEU A 9 2.05 2.08 -3.79
N TYR A 10 0.76 1.86 -4.00
CA TYR A 10 -0.12 1.24 -3.02
C TYR A 10 -0.45 -0.19 -3.41
N ALA A 11 -0.54 -1.08 -2.44
CA ALA A 11 -0.94 -2.48 -2.58
C ALA A 11 -2.16 -2.79 -1.70
N TRP A 12 -3.10 -3.58 -2.20
CA TRP A 12 -4.22 -4.12 -1.43
C TRP A 12 -4.69 -5.44 -2.02
N GLY A 13 -5.60 -6.15 -1.35
CA GLY A 13 -6.19 -7.37 -1.88
C GLY A 13 -6.74 -8.26 -0.77
N ASN A 14 -7.33 -9.39 -1.15
CA ASN A 14 -7.98 -10.27 -0.18
C ASN A 14 -6.99 -11.10 0.64
N PHE A 15 -5.74 -11.25 0.18
CA PHE A 15 -4.75 -12.09 0.86
C PHE A 15 -4.53 -11.70 2.32
N LEU A 16 -4.46 -10.40 2.63
CA LEU A 16 -4.24 -9.92 3.99
C LEU A 16 -5.40 -10.25 4.94
N ASP A 17 -6.65 -10.08 4.49
CA ASP A 17 -7.85 -10.35 5.27
C ASP A 17 -8.06 -11.87 5.45
N GLU A 18 -7.81 -12.66 4.40
CA GLU A 18 -7.95 -14.13 4.44
C GLU A 18 -6.94 -14.79 5.39
N THR A 19 -5.73 -14.23 5.48
CA THR A 19 -4.65 -14.74 6.34
C THR A 19 -4.63 -14.08 7.73
N GLY A 20 -5.40 -13.00 7.93
CA GLY A 20 -5.37 -12.19 9.14
C GLY A 20 -4.07 -11.39 9.31
N LEU A 21 -3.26 -11.26 8.26
CA LEU A 21 -2.02 -10.49 8.28
C LEU A 21 -2.30 -8.99 8.41
N ASP A 22 -3.50 -8.51 8.03
CA ASP A 22 -3.95 -7.13 8.28
C ASP A 22 -4.19 -6.81 9.77
N ARG A 23 -4.13 -7.82 10.66
CA ARG A 23 -4.38 -7.68 12.12
C ARG A 23 -3.16 -7.87 13.00
N LEU A 24 -1.97 -8.02 12.43
CA LEU A 24 -0.75 -8.17 13.22
C LEU A 24 -0.52 -6.96 14.14
N ASP A 25 -0.26 -7.20 15.42
CA ASP A 25 0.06 -6.14 16.39
C ASP A 25 1.27 -5.29 15.95
N ALA A 26 2.18 -5.87 15.15
CA ALA A 26 3.34 -5.18 14.60
C ALA A 26 2.98 -3.99 13.70
N TRP A 27 1.77 -3.95 13.11
CA TRP A 27 1.29 -2.77 12.37
C TRP A 27 1.13 -1.56 13.27
N LEU A 28 0.84 -1.78 14.55
CA LEU A 28 0.52 -0.75 15.53
C LEU A 28 1.75 -0.27 16.31
N ASP A 29 2.92 -0.78 15.96
CA ASP A 29 4.18 -0.33 16.53
C ASP A 29 4.37 1.17 16.24
N PRO A 30 4.60 2.02 17.26
CA PRO A 30 4.71 3.46 17.08
C PRO A 30 5.81 3.90 16.12
N ASP A 31 6.92 3.15 16.03
CA ASP A 31 8.01 3.47 15.11
C ASP A 31 7.64 3.13 13.67
N VAL A 32 6.76 2.14 13.48
CA VAL A 32 6.19 1.77 12.17
C VAL A 32 5.16 2.81 11.74
N LEU A 33 4.19 3.14 12.60
CA LEU A 33 3.14 4.12 12.28
C LEU A 33 3.69 5.54 12.06
N SER A 34 4.75 5.94 12.77
CA SER A 34 5.39 7.24 12.56
C SER A 34 6.28 7.30 11.32
N GLY A 35 6.61 6.15 10.73
CA GLY A 35 7.53 6.04 9.59
C GLY A 35 9.00 6.10 9.98
N ALA A 36 9.31 6.02 11.29
CA ALA A 36 10.69 5.87 11.76
C ALA A 36 11.32 4.53 11.34
N ARG A 37 10.48 3.52 11.06
CA ARG A 37 10.87 2.21 10.56
C ARG A 37 9.84 1.71 9.55
N LEU A 38 10.31 0.98 8.54
CA LEU A 38 9.41 0.27 7.61
C LEU A 38 8.79 -0.95 8.31
N PHE A 39 7.56 -1.27 7.96
CA PHE A 39 7.00 -2.56 8.31
C PHE A 39 7.59 -3.63 7.39
N GLU A 40 8.19 -4.65 7.99
CA GLU A 40 8.79 -5.79 7.32
C GLU A 40 8.36 -7.06 8.06
N ASN A 41 7.57 -7.91 7.41
CA ASN A 41 7.17 -9.21 7.94
C ASN A 41 7.36 -10.26 6.83
N PRO A 42 8.02 -11.41 7.11
CA PRO A 42 8.31 -12.41 6.08
C PRO A 42 7.06 -13.10 5.51
N ASP A 43 5.93 -13.02 6.19
CA ASP A 43 4.66 -13.59 5.72
C ASP A 43 3.84 -12.58 4.88
N VAL A 44 4.20 -11.29 4.91
CA VAL A 44 3.57 -10.27 4.06
C VAL A 44 4.36 -10.19 2.76
N THR A 45 3.98 -11.06 1.83
CA THR A 45 4.65 -11.22 0.54
C THR A 45 3.69 -10.99 -0.61
N LEU A 46 4.27 -10.67 -1.75
CA LEU A 46 3.63 -10.70 -3.04
C LEU A 46 4.41 -11.71 -3.89
N TYR A 47 3.75 -12.81 -4.25
CA TYR A 47 4.41 -14.05 -4.68
C TYR A 47 5.49 -14.48 -3.66
N GLU A 48 6.73 -14.61 -4.10
CA GLU A 48 7.88 -15.01 -3.28
C GLU A 48 8.64 -13.80 -2.68
N GLU A 49 8.27 -12.57 -3.06
CA GLU A 49 8.96 -11.35 -2.67
C GLU A 49 8.35 -10.70 -1.43
N GLN A 50 9.18 -10.39 -0.46
CA GLN A 50 8.76 -9.72 0.77
C GLN A 50 8.43 -8.25 0.50
N LEU A 51 7.25 -7.81 0.94
CA LEU A 51 6.88 -6.40 0.83
C LEU A 51 7.53 -5.57 1.94
N ARG A 52 8.10 -4.43 1.54
CA ARG A 52 8.64 -3.41 2.44
C ARG A 52 7.67 -2.23 2.44
N ILE A 53 7.11 -1.93 3.60
CA ILE A 53 5.90 -1.10 3.67
C ILE A 53 6.15 0.14 4.51
N ASP A 54 5.87 1.31 3.94
CA ASP A 54 5.75 2.56 4.69
C ASP A 54 4.35 2.62 5.32
N ALA A 55 4.23 2.05 6.52
CA ALA A 55 2.98 2.05 7.27
C ALA A 55 2.48 3.48 7.58
N SER A 56 3.39 4.44 7.73
CA SER A 56 3.02 5.84 8.02
C SER A 56 2.23 6.50 6.90
N SER A 57 2.46 6.06 5.67
CA SER A 57 1.81 6.54 4.44
C SER A 57 0.76 5.55 3.91
N SER A 58 0.62 4.40 4.57
CA SER A 58 -0.43 3.42 4.31
C SER A 58 -1.77 3.89 4.88
N TYR A 59 -2.87 3.48 4.26
CA TYR A 59 -4.22 3.72 4.75
C TYR A 59 -4.73 2.55 5.57
N TYR A 60 -5.30 2.89 6.71
CA TYR A 60 -6.00 2.00 7.61
C TYR A 60 -7.48 2.34 7.61
N PHE A 61 -8.34 1.33 7.62
CA PHE A 61 -9.77 1.49 7.77
C PHE A 61 -10.15 1.36 9.24
N VAL A 62 -10.74 2.42 9.79
CA VAL A 62 -11.06 2.53 11.22
C VAL A 62 -12.46 3.12 11.38
N GLY A 63 -13.36 2.36 12.01
CA GLY A 63 -14.69 2.88 12.36
C GLY A 63 -15.53 3.40 11.18
N GLY A 64 -15.26 2.97 9.95
CA GLY A 64 -15.97 3.43 8.75
C GLY A 64 -15.18 4.42 7.87
N GLU A 65 -14.00 4.84 8.28
CA GLU A 65 -13.20 5.86 7.60
C GLU A 65 -11.78 5.38 7.30
N TYR A 66 -11.15 5.97 6.29
CA TYR A 66 -9.73 5.74 5.99
C TYR A 66 -8.88 6.81 6.68
N VAL A 67 -7.83 6.36 7.38
CA VAL A 67 -6.84 7.22 8.03
C VAL A 67 -5.43 6.77 7.64
N LEU A 68 -4.48 7.70 7.60
CA LEU A 68 -3.08 7.33 7.39
C LEU A 68 -2.51 6.69 8.67
N GLY A 69 -1.53 5.80 8.54
CA GLY A 69 -0.87 5.20 9.70
C GLY A 69 -0.27 6.23 10.66
N ARG A 70 0.30 7.32 10.14
CA ARG A 70 0.82 8.43 10.96
C ARG A 70 -0.23 9.15 11.81
N ASP A 71 -1.49 9.09 11.38
CA ASP A 71 -2.63 9.73 12.02
C ASP A 71 -3.48 8.74 12.83
N LEU A 72 -3.10 7.46 12.84
CA LEU A 72 -3.76 6.41 13.59
C LEU A 72 -3.48 6.60 15.09
N ALA A 73 -4.33 7.40 15.74
CA ALA A 73 -4.28 7.63 17.18
C ALA A 73 -4.88 6.42 17.92
N GLU A 74 -4.06 5.74 18.75
CA GLU A 74 -4.38 4.58 19.60
C GLU A 74 -5.27 3.49 18.93
N PRO A 75 -4.75 2.27 18.69
CA PRO A 75 -5.51 1.23 17.98
C PRO A 75 -6.83 0.87 18.69
N CYS A 76 -7.95 1.29 18.10
CA CYS A 76 -9.29 0.88 18.53
C CYS A 76 -9.61 -0.52 18.01
N ALA A 77 -10.46 -1.32 18.67
CA ALA A 77 -10.65 -2.74 18.32
C ALA A 77 -11.04 -3.04 16.85
N ASP A 78 -11.58 -2.06 16.11
CA ASP A 78 -12.13 -2.22 14.75
C ASP A 78 -11.24 -1.58 13.64
N TRP A 79 -9.92 -1.71 13.74
CA TRP A 79 -8.96 -1.22 12.72
C TRP A 79 -8.55 -2.31 11.71
N ARG A 80 -8.27 -1.95 10.45
CA ARG A 80 -7.67 -2.85 9.44
C ARG A 80 -6.64 -2.14 8.57
N ALA A 81 -5.57 -2.83 8.18
CA ALA A 81 -4.71 -2.35 7.10
C ALA A 81 -5.46 -2.50 5.77
N ALA A 82 -5.64 -1.41 5.02
CA ALA A 82 -6.49 -1.39 3.84
C ALA A 82 -5.73 -1.15 2.54
N TYR A 83 -4.90 -0.11 2.48
CA TYR A 83 -4.04 0.17 1.34
C TYR A 83 -2.61 0.40 1.83
N LEU A 84 -1.72 -0.52 1.48
CA LEU A 84 -0.34 -0.55 1.94
C LEU A 84 0.54 0.29 1.02
N CYS A 85 1.17 1.34 1.52
CA CYS A 85 2.16 2.09 0.75
C CYS A 85 3.48 1.30 0.71
N LEU A 86 3.87 0.83 -0.46
CA LEU A 86 5.17 0.19 -0.66
C LEU A 86 6.29 1.24 -0.57
N ALA A 87 7.41 0.85 0.03
CA ALA A 87 8.57 1.71 0.18
C ALA A 87 9.23 1.96 -1.18
N THR A 88 9.17 3.21 -1.64
CA THR A 88 9.80 3.69 -2.88
C THR A 88 10.58 4.98 -2.58
N ASP A 89 11.34 5.48 -3.55
CA ASP A 89 12.05 6.76 -3.42
C ASP A 89 11.17 7.99 -3.73
N GLY A 90 9.87 7.78 -3.99
CA GLY A 90 8.92 8.82 -4.34
C GLY A 90 8.95 9.24 -5.82
N THR A 91 9.76 8.59 -6.66
CA THR A 91 9.82 8.84 -8.09
C THR A 91 8.97 7.83 -8.88
N LEU A 92 8.60 8.20 -10.11
CA LEU A 92 7.92 7.28 -11.03
C LEU A 92 8.78 6.04 -11.30
N ASP A 93 10.07 6.25 -11.60
CA ASP A 93 10.98 5.16 -11.93
C ASP A 93 11.17 4.22 -10.75
N GLY A 94 11.35 4.75 -9.53
CA GLY A 94 11.49 3.93 -8.33
C GLY A 94 10.23 3.11 -8.02
N ALA A 95 9.04 3.63 -8.29
CA ALA A 95 7.81 2.86 -8.18
C ALA A 95 7.73 1.74 -9.23
N LEU A 96 8.08 2.03 -10.49
CA LEU A 96 8.08 1.04 -11.57
C LEU A 96 9.13 -0.05 -11.35
N GLU A 97 10.28 0.27 -10.76
CA GLU A 97 11.31 -0.70 -10.38
C GLU A 97 10.82 -1.68 -9.31
N VAL A 98 9.95 -1.25 -8.39
CA VAL A 98 9.32 -2.16 -7.41
C VAL A 98 8.30 -3.06 -8.10
N VAL A 99 7.43 -2.51 -8.96
CA VAL A 99 6.45 -3.33 -9.69
C VAL A 99 7.13 -4.39 -10.57
N ALA A 100 8.24 -4.03 -11.20
CA ALA A 100 9.00 -4.95 -12.06
C ALA A 100 9.58 -6.17 -11.32
N GLN A 101 9.64 -6.16 -9.98
CA GLN A 101 10.11 -7.30 -9.18
C GLN A 101 9.07 -8.41 -9.07
N PHE A 102 7.80 -8.13 -9.33
CA PHE A 102 6.69 -9.05 -9.10
C PHE A 102 6.27 -9.84 -10.35
N GLU A 103 7.23 -10.25 -11.21
CA GLU A 103 6.97 -10.96 -12.49
C GLU A 103 5.78 -11.95 -12.42
N ASP A 104 4.59 -11.56 -12.93
CA ASP A 104 3.82 -12.20 -14.01
C ASP A 104 2.34 -11.75 -14.05
N GLU A 105 1.80 -11.64 -15.28
CA GLU A 105 0.37 -11.65 -15.65
C GLU A 105 -0.63 -10.68 -14.99
N TRP A 106 -0.19 -9.51 -14.54
CA TRP A 106 -1.14 -8.49 -14.07
C TRP A 106 -1.83 -7.74 -15.21
N ASP A 107 -3.13 -7.48 -15.06
CA ASP A 107 -3.85 -6.61 -15.99
C ASP A 107 -3.51 -5.15 -15.67
N ARG A 108 -2.82 -4.49 -16.60
CA ARG A 108 -2.32 -3.12 -16.42
C ARG A 108 -3.24 -2.13 -17.13
N ASP A 109 -3.77 -1.17 -16.38
CA ASP A 109 -4.50 -0.01 -16.91
C ASP A 109 -3.73 1.29 -16.63
N ASP A 110 -3.20 1.90 -17.68
CA ASP A 110 -2.53 3.22 -17.64
C ASP A 110 -3.50 4.41 -17.72
N THR A 111 -4.80 4.15 -17.85
CA THR A 111 -5.86 5.17 -17.92
C THR A 111 -7.05 4.82 -17.02
N PRO A 112 -6.82 4.55 -15.73
CA PRO A 112 -7.86 4.07 -14.84
C PRO A 112 -8.97 5.10 -14.71
N THR A 113 -10.20 4.67 -15.00
CA THR A 113 -11.39 5.54 -14.91
C THR A 113 -11.94 5.67 -13.49
N ARG A 114 -11.41 4.87 -12.56
CA ARG A 114 -11.79 4.84 -11.15
C ARG A 114 -10.56 5.04 -10.28
N ASN A 115 -10.75 5.75 -9.19
CA ASN A 115 -9.73 5.91 -8.15
C ASN A 115 -10.11 5.03 -6.96
N PRO A 116 -9.45 3.87 -6.75
CA PRO A 116 -9.69 3.04 -5.58
C PRO A 116 -9.15 3.65 -4.28
N LEU A 117 -8.26 4.65 -4.34
CA LEU A 117 -7.59 5.21 -3.17
C LEU A 117 -8.35 6.41 -2.58
N PRO A 118 -8.25 6.66 -1.26
CA PRO A 118 -8.93 7.78 -0.61
C PRO A 118 -8.44 9.18 -1.04
N ALA A 119 -7.18 9.28 -1.50
CA ALA A 119 -6.57 10.54 -1.94
C ALA A 119 -5.50 10.32 -3.02
N GLY A 120 -5.09 11.42 -3.66
CA GLY A 120 -4.15 11.43 -4.78
C GLY A 120 -4.83 11.10 -6.12
N GLU A 121 -4.07 11.21 -7.20
CA GLU A 121 -4.51 10.85 -8.55
C GLU A 121 -3.90 9.51 -8.96
N VAL A 122 -4.74 8.49 -9.15
CA VAL A 122 -4.28 7.19 -9.66
C VAL A 122 -3.94 7.33 -11.14
N VAL A 123 -2.70 7.01 -11.49
CA VAL A 123 -2.17 7.13 -12.86
C VAL A 123 -2.04 5.78 -13.55
N THR A 124 -1.80 4.70 -12.79
CA THR A 124 -1.74 3.33 -13.30
C THR A 124 -2.25 2.38 -12.24
N VAL A 125 -3.00 1.36 -12.65
CA VAL A 125 -3.41 0.24 -11.79
C VAL A 125 -2.88 -1.06 -12.40
N TRP A 126 -2.52 -2.00 -11.54
CA TRP A 126 -2.28 -3.38 -11.90
C TRP A 126 -3.19 -4.28 -11.07
N GLU A 127 -4.01 -5.09 -11.72
CA GLU A 127 -4.96 -5.98 -11.07
C GLU A 127 -4.50 -7.44 -11.21
N ASP A 128 -4.43 -8.15 -10.09
CA ASP A 128 -4.22 -9.60 -10.10
C ASP A 128 -5.53 -10.29 -10.52
N PRO A 129 -5.52 -11.16 -11.56
CA PRO A 129 -6.70 -11.92 -11.98
C PRO A 129 -7.35 -12.75 -10.86
N HIS A 130 -6.57 -13.10 -9.83
CA HIS A 130 -7.05 -13.86 -8.67
C HIS A 130 -7.53 -12.98 -7.50
N GLY A 131 -7.34 -11.66 -7.57
CA GLY A 131 -7.74 -10.69 -6.55
C GLY A 131 -6.97 -10.84 -5.22
N GLN A 132 -5.80 -11.49 -5.25
CA GLN A 132 -4.94 -11.61 -4.07
C GLN A 132 -4.20 -10.31 -3.82
N TRP A 133 -3.74 -9.65 -4.88
CA TRP A 133 -2.99 -8.38 -4.83
C TRP A 133 -3.27 -7.48 -6.03
N ASP A 134 -3.76 -6.28 -5.76
CA ASP A 134 -3.81 -5.19 -6.73
C ASP A 134 -2.81 -4.10 -6.31
N LEU A 135 -2.25 -3.39 -7.30
CA LEU A 135 -1.44 -2.19 -7.08
C LEU A 135 -2.03 -0.96 -7.76
N ALA A 136 -1.80 0.21 -7.16
CA ALA A 136 -2.03 1.49 -7.81
C ALA A 136 -0.80 2.38 -7.64
N LEU A 137 -0.40 2.98 -8.75
CA LEU A 137 0.51 4.10 -8.76
C LEU A 137 -0.29 5.39 -8.62
N VAL A 138 0.02 6.17 -7.60
CA VAL A 138 -0.65 7.41 -7.25
C VAL A 138 0.32 8.57 -7.37
N ARG A 139 -0.13 9.65 -8.02
CA ARG A 139 0.52 10.95 -8.02
C ARG A 139 -0.07 11.81 -6.89
N ASN A 140 0.79 12.28 -5.98
CA ASN A 140 0.42 13.16 -4.86
C ASN A 140 0.68 14.64 -5.17
#